data_AF-A0A0A2F022-F1
#
_entry.id   AF-A0A0A2F022-F1
#
_cell.length_a   1.000
_cell.length_b   1.000
_cell.length_c   1.000
_cell.angle_alpha   90.00
_cell.angle_beta   90.00
_cell.angle_gamma   90.00
#
_symmetry.space_group_name_H-M   'P 1'
#
loop_
_entity.id
_entity.type
_entity.pdbx_description
1 polymer ?
#
loop_
_entity_poly.entity_id
_entity_poly.type
_entity_poly.pdbx_seq_one_letter_code
_entity_poly.pdbx_strand_id
1 'polypeptide(L)'
;MENIVSNLNCLISELNAEFQKKDSPFPINQLEGAIHAFSLMRDSILSKSFDKSLQNYLDKIMRWSIDSWPWNSLITKKTWSIIEEYNKIKK
;
A
#
# COMPACT_ATOMS: atom_id res chain seq x y z
N MET A 1 12.87 8.74 -7.36
CA MET A 1 12.53 8.65 -5.92
C MET A 1 11.36 9.58 -5.58
N GLU A 2 11.30 10.81 -6.12
CA GLU A 2 10.15 11.72 -5.95
C GLU A 2 8.82 11.13 -6.47
N ASN A 3 8.87 10.34 -7.56
CA ASN A 3 7.67 9.73 -8.15
C ASN A 3 7.00 8.69 -7.23
N ILE A 4 7.76 7.77 -6.63
CA ILE A 4 7.19 6.71 -5.76
C ILE A 4 6.60 7.28 -4.46
N VAL A 5 7.25 8.28 -3.84
CA VAL A 5 6.74 8.90 -2.60
C VAL A 5 5.43 9.65 -2.88
N SER A 6 5.35 10.37 -4.00
CA SER A 6 4.10 11.01 -4.42
C SER A 6 3.00 9.99 -4.67
N ASN A 7 3.29 8.91 -5.40
CA ASN A 7 2.34 7.84 -5.67
C ASN A 7 1.86 7.15 -4.37
N LEU A 8 2.76 6.93 -3.42
CA LEU A 8 2.44 6.42 -2.09
C LEU A 8 1.51 7.35 -1.33
N ASN A 9 1.79 8.65 -1.28
CA ASN A 9 0.92 9.62 -0.62
C ASN A 9 -0.49 9.63 -1.24
N CYS A 10 -0.58 9.58 -2.57
CA CYS A 10 -1.86 9.45 -3.27
C CYS A 10 -2.59 8.16 -2.88
N LEU A 11 -1.91 7.01 -2.91
CA LEU A 11 -2.51 5.72 -2.54
C LEU A 11 -2.98 5.71 -1.09
N ILE A 12 -2.18 6.24 -0.15
CA ILE A 12 -2.56 6.35 1.26
C ILE A 12 -3.82 7.22 1.41
N SER A 13 -3.91 8.33 0.69
CA SER A 13 -5.11 9.19 0.70
C SER A 13 -6.33 8.44 0.15
N GLU A 14 -6.18 7.68 -0.92
CA GLU A 14 -7.27 6.88 -1.52
C GLU A 14 -7.74 5.77 -0.58
N LEU A 15 -6.81 5.07 0.07
CA LEU A 15 -7.13 4.04 1.07
C LEU A 15 -7.85 4.64 2.28
N ASN A 16 -7.41 5.81 2.76
CA ASN A 16 -8.11 6.53 3.83
C ASN A 16 -9.52 6.94 3.41
N ALA A 17 -9.71 7.39 2.17
CA ALA A 17 -11.04 7.71 1.66
C ALA A 17 -11.94 6.47 1.61
N GLU A 18 -11.43 5.31 1.19
CA GLU A 18 -12.16 4.03 1.28
C GLU A 18 -12.47 3.63 2.72
N PHE A 19 -11.53 3.81 3.64
CA PHE A 19 -11.72 3.46 5.05
C PHE A 19 -12.86 4.24 5.71
N GLN A 20 -13.13 5.47 5.25
CA GLN A 20 -14.25 6.28 5.74
C GLN A 20 -15.59 5.97 5.04
N LYS A 21 -15.60 5.17 3.98
CA LYS A 21 -16.85 4.81 3.28
C LYS A 21 -17.58 3.70 4.02
N LYS A 22 -18.86 3.96 4.32
CA LYS A 22 -19.75 2.99 4.96
C LYS A 22 -19.92 1.70 4.14
N ASP A 23 -19.94 1.83 2.81
CA ASP A 23 -20.16 0.72 1.88
C ASP A 23 -18.89 0.41 1.06
N SER A 24 -17.71 0.51 1.69
CA SER A 24 -16.46 0.18 0.99
C SER A 24 -16.45 -1.29 0.55
N PRO A 25 -16.04 -1.58 -0.69
CA PRO A 25 -15.87 -2.95 -1.14
C PRO A 25 -14.58 -3.60 -0.59
N PHE A 26 -13.79 -2.86 0.19
CA PHE A 26 -12.57 -3.36 0.82
C PHE A 26 -12.82 -3.68 2.30
N PRO A 27 -12.30 -4.81 2.81
CA PRO A 27 -12.38 -5.10 4.24
C PRO A 27 -11.64 -4.05 5.08
N ILE A 28 -12.32 -3.49 6.09
CA ILE A 28 -11.83 -2.38 6.93
C ILE A 28 -10.48 -2.70 7.58
N ASN A 29 -10.32 -3.91 8.14
CA ASN A 29 -9.08 -4.34 8.76
C ASN A 29 -7.90 -4.43 7.78
N GLN A 30 -8.18 -4.76 6.51
CA GLN A 30 -7.16 -4.80 5.45
C GLN A 30 -6.79 -3.39 4.98
N LEU A 31 -7.75 -2.46 4.94
CA LEU A 31 -7.50 -1.05 4.66
C LEU A 31 -6.60 -0.42 5.72
N GLU A 32 -6.92 -0.62 7.01
CA GLU A 32 -6.10 -0.12 8.13
C GLU A 32 -4.65 -0.66 8.05
N GLY A 33 -4.52 -1.98 7.84
CA GLY A 33 -3.22 -2.62 7.66
C GLY A 33 -2.44 -2.10 6.45
N ALA A 34 -3.12 -1.85 5.33
CA ALA A 34 -2.52 -1.31 4.12
C ALA A 34 -2.03 0.14 4.33
N ILE A 35 -2.86 1.00 4.94
CA ILE A 35 -2.49 2.38 5.25
C ILE A 35 -1.25 2.43 6.14
N HIS A 36 -1.19 1.59 7.17
CA HIS A 36 -0.03 1.49 8.05
C HIS A 36 1.23 1.06 7.29
N ALA A 37 1.15 -0.01 6.50
CA ALA A 37 2.29 -0.53 5.74
C ALA A 37 2.81 0.47 4.70
N PHE A 38 1.93 1.14 3.97
CA PHE A 38 2.36 2.14 2.98
C PHE A 38 2.94 3.40 3.64
N SER A 39 2.46 3.77 4.83
CA SER A 39 3.08 4.84 5.62
C SER A 39 4.50 4.45 6.04
N LEU A 40 4.70 3.22 6.55
CA LEU A 40 6.03 2.69 6.85
C LEU A 40 6.93 2.64 5.61
N MET A 41 6.40 2.24 4.45
CA MET A 41 7.14 2.24 3.18
C MET A 41 7.61 3.64 2.80
N ARG A 42 6.72 4.63 2.88
CA ARG A 42 7.06 6.03 2.61
C ARG A 42 8.18 6.50 3.53
N ASP A 43 8.04 6.26 4.83
CA ASP A 43 9.00 6.71 5.84
C ASP A 43 10.35 5.99 5.67
N SER A 44 10.34 4.71 5.28
CA SER A 44 11.53 3.93 4.93
C SER A 44 12.27 4.52 3.71
N ILE A 45 11.54 4.89 2.64
CA ILE A 45 12.13 5.52 1.46
C ILE A 45 12.75 6.89 1.82
N LEU A 46 12.03 7.71 2.57
CA LEU A 46 12.48 9.05 2.97
C LEU A 46 13.72 9.00 3.89
N SER A 47 13.73 8.05 4.82
CA SER A 47 14.84 7.85 5.76
C SER A 47 16.01 7.05 5.18
N LYS A 48 15.84 6.44 3.99
CA LYS A 48 16.79 5.48 3.40
C LYS A 48 17.13 4.31 4.34
N SER A 49 16.19 3.95 5.21
CA SER A 49 16.33 2.89 6.20
C SER A 49 15.30 1.81 5.92
N PHE A 50 15.76 0.67 5.40
CA PHE A 50 14.89 -0.41 4.97
C PHE A 50 14.59 -1.37 6.13
N ASP A 51 13.39 -1.25 6.69
CA ASP A 51 12.92 -2.16 7.73
C ASP A 51 12.54 -3.53 7.13
N LYS A 52 13.09 -4.61 7.69
CA LYS A 52 12.74 -5.99 7.34
C LYS A 52 11.30 -6.33 7.70
N SER A 53 10.74 -5.69 8.73
CA SER A 53 9.36 -5.89 9.17
C SER A 53 8.35 -5.50 8.09
N LEU A 54 8.69 -4.52 7.23
CA LEU A 54 7.85 -4.05 6.14
C LEU A 54 7.54 -5.16 5.13
N GLN A 55 8.48 -6.06 4.86
CA GLN A 55 8.27 -7.16 3.90
C GLN A 55 7.05 -8.01 4.28
N ASN A 56 6.92 -8.36 5.56
CA ASN A 56 5.81 -9.17 6.05
C ASN A 56 4.45 -8.47 5.86
N TYR A 57 4.42 -7.13 5.98
CA TYR A 57 3.22 -6.36 5.72
C TYR A 57 2.87 -6.33 4.22
N LEU A 58 3.88 -6.16 3.35
CA LEU A 58 3.66 -6.17 1.90
C LEU A 58 3.15 -7.53 1.41
N ASP A 59 3.71 -8.63 1.91
CA ASP A 59 3.26 -9.98 1.54
C ASP A 59 1.80 -10.23 1.95
N LYS A 60 1.38 -9.72 3.12
CA LYS A 60 -0.03 -9.75 3.57
C LYS A 60 -0.92 -8.94 2.62
N ILE A 61 -0.51 -7.73 2.24
CA ILE A 61 -1.28 -6.87 1.33
C ILE A 61 -1.43 -7.53 -0.03
N MET A 62 -0.35 -8.11 -0.56
CA MET A 62 -0.40 -8.84 -1.83
C MET A 62 -1.42 -9.98 -1.75
N ARG A 63 -1.43 -10.76 -0.67
CA ARG A 63 -2.41 -11.83 -0.47
C ARG A 63 -3.84 -11.29 -0.36
N TRP A 64 -4.07 -10.26 0.47
CA TRP A 64 -5.39 -9.62 0.59
C TRP A 64 -5.91 -9.08 -0.74
N SER A 65 -5.02 -8.50 -1.53
CA SER A 65 -5.37 -7.93 -2.83
C SER A 65 -5.83 -8.99 -3.83
N ILE A 66 -5.37 -10.24 -3.67
CA ILE A 66 -5.79 -11.39 -4.48
C ILE A 66 -7.12 -11.94 -3.98
N ASP A 67 -7.21 -12.17 -2.67
CA ASP A 67 -8.29 -12.94 -2.05
C ASP A 67 -9.56 -12.11 -1.85
N SER A 68 -9.43 -10.79 -1.62
CA SER A 68 -10.51 -9.99 -1.04
C SER A 68 -10.75 -8.62 -1.69
N TRP A 69 -9.80 -8.10 -2.48
CA TRP A 69 -9.95 -6.76 -3.04
C TRP A 69 -10.61 -6.78 -4.43
N PRO A 70 -11.33 -5.71 -4.81
CA PRO A 70 -11.84 -5.59 -6.17
C PRO A 70 -10.70 -5.41 -7.16
N TRP A 71 -10.43 -6.44 -7.98
CA TRP A 71 -9.36 -6.43 -8.98
C TRP A 71 -9.45 -5.31 -10.02
N ASN A 72 -10.67 -4.90 -10.36
CA ASN A 72 -10.91 -3.81 -11.30
C ASN A 72 -10.70 -2.42 -10.68
N SER A 73 -10.52 -2.32 -9.36
CA SER A 73 -10.32 -1.03 -8.71
C SER A 73 -8.97 -0.40 -9.05
N LEU A 74 -8.95 0.92 -9.07
CA LEU A 74 -7.71 1.68 -9.23
C LEU A 74 -6.75 1.47 -8.06
N ILE A 75 -7.28 1.34 -6.83
CA ILE A 75 -6.51 1.13 -5.61
C ILE A 75 -5.74 -0.19 -5.68
N THR A 76 -6.38 -1.29 -6.08
CA THR A 76 -5.71 -2.59 -6.23
C THR A 76 -4.57 -2.49 -7.24
N LYS A 77 -4.80 -1.89 -8.41
CA LYS A 77 -3.76 -1.72 -9.45
C LYS A 77 -2.59 -0.87 -8.97
N LYS A 78 -2.86 0.25 -8.28
CA LYS A 78 -1.83 1.13 -7.71
C LYS A 78 -1.01 0.44 -6.63
N THR A 79 -1.66 -0.32 -5.74
CA THR A 79 -1.00 -1.12 -4.72
C THR A 79 0.05 -2.06 -5.32
N TRP A 80 -0.31 -2.81 -6.37
CA TRP A 80 0.63 -3.70 -7.05
C TRP A 80 1.79 -2.93 -7.69
N SER A 81 1.50 -1.85 -8.43
CA SER A 81 2.52 -1.02 -9.07
C SER A 81 3.53 -0.45 -8.06
N ILE A 82 3.05 0.08 -6.93
CA ILE A 82 3.89 0.67 -5.89
C ILE A 82 4.76 -0.39 -5.21
N ILE A 83 4.22 -1.57 -4.89
CA ILE A 83 4.99 -2.66 -4.30
C ILE A 83 6.09 -3.12 -5.27
N GLU A 84 5.78 -3.23 -6.56
CA GLU A 84 6.75 -3.59 -7.59
C GLU A 84 7.87 -2.53 -7.72
N GLU A 85 7.51 -1.25 -7.76
CA GLU A 85 8.48 -0.14 -7.80
C GLU A 85 9.37 -0.12 -6.54
N TYR A 86 8.79 -0.30 -5.36
CA TYR A 86 9.54 -0.33 -4.11
C TYR A 86 10.57 -1.47 -4.09
N ASN A 87 10.18 -2.66 -4.54
CA ASN A 87 11.07 -3.82 -4.64
C ASN A 87 12.24 -3.59 -5.62
N LYS A 88 12.10 -2.71 -6.60
CA LYS A 88 13.20 -2.31 -7.51
C LYS A 88 14.20 -1.37 -6.84
N ILE A 89 13.76 -0.56 -5.88
CA ILE A 89 14.59 0.46 -5.20
C ILE A 89 15.29 -0.10 -3.95
N LYS A 90 14.72 -1.14 -3.33
CA LYS A 90 15.33 -1.86 -2.19
C LYS A 90 16.57 -2.68 -2.57
N LYS A 91 16.74 -3.03 -3.85
CA LYS A 91 17.92 -3.74 -4.37
C LYS A 91 19.12 -2.81 -4.46
#